data_AF-S7WWX5-F1
#
_entry.id   AF-S7WWX5-F1
#
_cell.length_a   1.000
_cell.length_b   1.000
_cell.length_c   1.000
_cell.angle_alpha   90.00
_cell.angle_beta   90.00
_cell.angle_gamma   90.00
#
_symmetry.space_group_name_H-M   'P 1'
#
loop_
_entity.id
_entity.type
_entity.pdbx_description
1 polymer ?
#
loop_
_entity_poly.entity_id
_entity_poly.type
_entity_poly.pdbx_seq_one_letter_code
_entity_poly.pdbx_strand_id
1 'polypeptide(L)'
;MQAEQDANAMSYNKANAVSRTVSKSSRLYKNSSWDLVDAEKETNFSYDEIKDSELPQELKGKSTSEIKTYVEEKAKTRKRLQDEIATLNLSRRNYIDKQTKDSSNGLENALIKALKSQAEQKNYKWE
;
A
#
# COMPACT_ATOMS: atom_id res chain seq x y z
N MET A 1 -2.50 -5.67 16.09
CA MET A 1 -3.52 -5.20 15.09
C MET A 1 -2.86 -4.40 13.96
N GLN A 2 -3.55 -4.08 12.85
CA GLN A 2 -2.96 -3.30 11.73
C GLN A 2 -2.38 -1.94 12.17
N ALA A 3 -3.08 -1.22 13.05
CA ALA A 3 -2.63 0.07 13.58
C ALA A 3 -1.32 -0.03 14.37
N GLU A 4 -1.14 -1.11 15.13
CA GLU A 4 0.09 -1.38 15.88
C GLU A 4 1.28 -1.64 14.94
N GLN A 5 1.05 -2.36 13.84
CA GLN A 5 2.08 -2.57 12.82
C GLN A 5 2.42 -1.28 12.07
N ASP A 6 1.45 -0.39 11.89
CA ASP A 6 1.70 0.94 11.32
C ASP A 6 2.53 1.82 12.27
N ALA A 7 2.26 1.75 13.58
CA ALA A 7 3.07 2.41 14.60
C ALA A 7 4.51 1.85 14.65
N ASN A 8 4.67 0.52 14.60
CA ASN A 8 5.97 -0.12 14.54
C ASN A 8 6.75 0.31 13.28
N ALA A 9 6.10 0.32 12.11
CA ALA A 9 6.72 0.78 10.87
C ALA A 9 7.16 2.24 10.94
N MET A 10 6.34 3.10 11.56
CA MET A 10 6.64 4.51 11.79
C MET A 10 7.81 4.72 12.76
N SER A 11 7.87 3.92 13.82
CA SER A 11 8.97 3.97 14.81
C SER A 11 10.32 3.59 14.20
N TYR A 12 10.32 2.69 13.20
CA TYR A 12 11.56 2.24 12.56
C TYR A 12 12.20 3.33 11.70
N ASN A 13 11.44 3.91 10.76
CA ASN A 13 11.78 5.14 10.06
C ASN A 13 10.64 5.60 9.12
N LYS A 14 10.74 6.86 8.66
CA LYS A 14 9.77 7.47 7.73
C LYS A 14 9.66 6.74 6.39
N ALA A 15 10.77 6.23 5.84
CA ALA A 15 10.75 5.55 4.53
C ALA A 15 9.96 4.23 4.59
N ASN A 16 10.08 3.50 5.69
CA ASN A 16 9.35 2.26 5.97
C ASN A 16 7.86 2.53 6.13
N ALA A 17 7.49 3.55 6.89
CA ALA A 17 6.10 4.01 7.01
C ALA A 17 5.50 4.35 5.64
N VAL A 18 6.23 5.10 4.81
CA VAL A 18 5.79 5.45 3.44
C VAL A 18 5.61 4.21 2.57
N SER A 19 6.56 3.27 2.60
CA SER A 19 6.46 2.01 1.84
C SER A 19 5.19 1.23 2.20
N ARG A 20 4.90 1.14 3.50
CA ARG A 20 3.69 0.49 4.00
C ARG A 20 2.41 1.20 3.55
N THR A 21 2.35 2.53 3.65
CA THR A 21 1.22 3.32 3.17
C THR A 21 0.96 3.10 1.68
N VAL A 22 2.00 3.12 0.85
CA VAL A 22 1.91 2.89 -0.61
C VAL A 22 1.45 1.46 -0.92
N SER A 23 1.98 0.47 -0.19
CA SER A 23 1.56 -0.92 -0.37
C SER A 23 0.08 -1.11 -0.04
N LYS A 24 -0.38 -0.56 1.09
CA LYS A 24 -1.78 -0.63 1.54
C LYS A 24 -2.75 0.14 0.64
N SER A 25 -2.30 1.20 -0.03
CA SER A 25 -3.11 1.94 -0.99
C SER A 25 -3.19 1.28 -2.36
N SER A 26 -2.38 0.25 -2.61
CA SER A 26 -2.30 -0.40 -3.92
C SER A 26 -3.47 -1.38 -4.14
N ARG A 27 -3.75 -1.67 -5.41
CA ARG A 27 -4.76 -2.66 -5.80
C ARG A 27 -4.46 -4.09 -5.31
N LEU A 28 -3.21 -4.39 -4.95
CA LEU A 28 -2.79 -5.70 -4.48
C LEU A 28 -3.18 -5.95 -3.02
N TYR A 29 -3.47 -4.88 -2.26
CA TYR A 29 -3.85 -5.00 -0.86
C TYR A 29 -5.37 -5.16 -0.74
N LYS A 30 -5.82 -6.42 -0.72
CA LYS A 30 -7.23 -6.82 -0.75
C LYS A 30 -7.64 -7.48 0.57
N ASN A 31 -8.72 -7.00 1.17
CA ASN A 31 -9.17 -7.38 2.51
C ASN A 31 -10.61 -7.91 2.56
N SER A 32 -11.07 -8.57 1.50
CA SER A 32 -12.46 -8.99 1.33
C SER A 32 -13.01 -9.89 2.45
N SER A 33 -12.18 -10.47 3.31
CA SER A 33 -12.64 -11.27 4.46
C SER A 33 -13.10 -10.44 5.67
N TRP A 34 -12.75 -9.16 5.75
CA TRP A 34 -13.09 -8.31 6.91
C TRP A 34 -13.42 -6.85 6.55
N ASP A 35 -13.35 -6.49 5.27
CA ASP A 35 -13.62 -5.15 4.77
C ASP A 35 -14.74 -5.18 3.72
N LEU A 36 -15.88 -4.53 4.02
CA LEU A 36 -17.06 -4.54 3.15
C LEU A 36 -16.84 -3.86 1.79
N VAL A 37 -15.98 -2.84 1.71
CA VAL A 37 -15.66 -2.14 0.45
C VAL A 37 -14.82 -3.03 -0.48
N ASP A 38 -14.05 -3.97 0.06
CA ASP A 38 -13.36 -4.99 -0.73
C ASP A 38 -14.26 -6.20 -0.99
N ALA A 39 -15.04 -6.62 0.01
CA ALA A 39 -15.95 -7.76 -0.08
C ALA A 39 -17.03 -7.55 -1.15
N GLU A 40 -17.60 -6.34 -1.27
CA GLU A 40 -18.65 -6.04 -2.26
C GLU A 40 -18.22 -6.21 -3.73
N LYS A 41 -16.91 -6.31 -3.98
CA LYS A 41 -16.33 -6.52 -5.31
C LYS A 41 -16.14 -8.00 -5.63
N GLU A 42 -16.29 -8.89 -4.65
CA GLU A 42 -16.22 -10.33 -4.88
C GLU A 42 -17.47 -10.82 -5.61
N THR A 43 -17.28 -11.79 -6.51
CA THR A 43 -18.37 -12.35 -7.32
C THR A 43 -19.40 -13.11 -6.49
N ASN A 44 -19.03 -13.61 -5.32
CA ASN A 44 -19.87 -14.41 -4.42
C ASN A 44 -20.35 -13.63 -3.19
N PHE A 45 -20.21 -12.31 -3.18
CA PHE A 45 -20.65 -11.50 -2.05
C PHE A 45 -22.15 -11.19 -2.13
N SER A 46 -22.83 -11.31 -0.98
CA SER A 46 -24.23 -10.93 -0.82
C SER A 46 -24.41 -10.12 0.47
N TYR A 47 -25.06 -8.97 0.35
CA TYR A 47 -25.39 -8.16 1.52
C TYR A 47 -26.42 -8.84 2.45
N ASP A 48 -27.26 -9.73 1.90
CA ASP A 48 -28.30 -10.42 2.66
C ASP A 48 -27.75 -11.54 3.55
N GLU A 49 -26.51 -11.98 3.29
CA GLU A 49 -25.83 -13.02 4.07
C GLU A 49 -25.04 -12.47 5.26
N ILE A 50 -24.94 -11.14 5.37
CA ILE A 50 -24.18 -10.48 6.43
C ILE A 50 -24.97 -10.54 7.75
N LYS A 51 -24.33 -11.05 8.80
CA LYS A 51 -24.92 -11.05 10.13
C LYS A 51 -24.73 -9.69 10.80
N ASP A 52 -25.77 -9.21 11.48
CA ASP A 52 -25.69 -7.95 12.24
C ASP A 52 -24.57 -7.96 13.31
N SER A 53 -24.24 -9.13 13.84
CA SER A 53 -23.12 -9.31 14.78
C SER A 53 -21.73 -9.03 14.19
N GLU A 54 -21.58 -9.19 12.86
CA GLU A 54 -20.32 -8.99 12.13
C GLU A 54 -20.16 -7.54 11.65
N LEU A 55 -21.24 -6.75 11.69
CA LEU A 55 -21.21 -5.35 11.31
C LEU A 55 -20.49 -4.49 12.36
N PRO A 56 -19.75 -3.46 11.93
CA PRO A 56 -19.26 -2.43 12.84
C PRO A 56 -20.43 -1.69 13.49
N GLN A 57 -20.18 -1.09 14.65
CA GLN A 57 -21.21 -0.41 15.45
C GLN A 57 -22.03 0.63 14.66
N GLU A 58 -21.40 1.31 13.71
CA GLU A 58 -22.01 2.31 12.82
C GLU A 58 -23.07 1.72 11.87
N LEU A 59 -22.98 0.41 11.60
CA LEU A 59 -23.82 -0.30 10.64
C LEU A 59 -24.83 -1.25 11.28
N LYS A 60 -24.70 -1.54 12.58
CA LYS A 60 -25.63 -2.42 13.29
C LYS A 60 -27.06 -1.86 13.28
N GLY A 61 -28.02 -2.72 12.98
CA GLY A 61 -29.43 -2.38 12.88
C GLY A 61 -29.82 -1.56 11.65
N LYS A 62 -28.89 -1.29 10.72
CA LYS A 62 -29.20 -0.64 9.45
C LYS A 62 -29.80 -1.63 8.46
N SER A 63 -30.66 -1.12 7.58
CA SER A 63 -31.15 -1.88 6.44
C SER A 63 -30.07 -2.13 5.39
N THR A 64 -30.25 -3.15 4.55
CA THR A 64 -29.39 -3.45 3.40
C THR A 64 -29.11 -2.23 2.52
N SER A 65 -30.14 -1.40 2.26
CA SER A 65 -30.00 -0.20 1.43
C SER A 65 -29.14 0.88 2.09
N GLU A 66 -29.25 1.07 3.40
CA GLU A 66 -28.41 2.01 4.14
C GLU A 66 -26.96 1.53 4.23
N ILE A 67 -26.75 0.23 4.44
CA ILE A 67 -25.41 -0.37 4.44
C ILE A 67 -24.74 -0.15 3.08
N LYS A 68 -25.44 -0.47 1.99
CA LYS A 68 -24.93 -0.26 0.63
C LYS A 68 -24.54 1.19 0.38
N THR A 69 -25.41 2.13 0.74
CA THR A 69 -25.14 3.57 0.61
C THR A 69 -23.89 3.98 1.40
N TYR A 70 -23.72 3.47 2.62
CA TYR A 70 -22.55 3.75 3.44
C TYR A 70 -21.26 3.20 2.82
N VAL A 71 -21.30 1.95 2.34
CA VAL A 71 -20.16 1.28 1.72
C VAL A 71 -19.74 2.01 0.44
N GLU A 72 -20.69 2.43 -0.40
CA GLU A 72 -20.42 3.22 -1.61
C GLU A 72 -19.70 4.55 -1.30
N GLU A 73 -20.13 5.28 -0.27
CA GLU A 73 -19.47 6.53 0.14
C GLU A 73 -18.07 6.30 0.70
N LYS A 74 -17.86 5.22 1.46
CA LYS A 74 -16.53 4.80 1.92
C LYS A 74 -15.64 4.37 0.76
N ALA A 75 -16.20 3.70 -0.26
CA ALA A 75 -15.48 3.29 -1.46
C ALA A 75 -14.97 4.50 -2.25
N LYS A 76 -15.82 5.51 -2.46
CA LYS A 76 -15.43 6.80 -3.10
C LYS A 76 -14.32 7.49 -2.32
N THR A 77 -14.47 7.59 -0.99
CA THR A 77 -13.46 8.19 -0.12
C THR A 77 -12.14 7.44 -0.18
N ARG A 78 -12.18 6.10 -0.13
CA ARG A 78 -10.99 5.25 -0.25
C ARG A 78 -10.29 5.47 -1.59
N LYS A 79 -11.04 5.48 -2.69
CA LYS A 79 -10.46 5.68 -4.03
C LYS A 79 -9.74 7.03 -4.14
N ARG A 80 -10.38 8.11 -3.66
CA ARG A 80 -9.76 9.45 -3.63
C ARG A 80 -8.43 9.45 -2.87
N LEU A 81 -8.42 8.89 -1.66
CA LEU A 81 -7.21 8.81 -0.84
C LEU A 81 -6.10 7.96 -1.49
N GLN A 82 -6.47 6.83 -2.11
CA GLN A 82 -5.52 5.99 -2.84
C GLN A 82 -4.87 6.73 -4.01
N ASP A 83 -5.64 7.54 -4.74
CA ASP A 83 -5.13 8.35 -5.85
C ASP A 83 -4.21 9.47 -5.37
N GLU A 84 -4.55 10.13 -4.26
CA GLU A 84 -3.70 11.12 -3.61
C GLU A 84 -2.36 10.50 -3.16
N ILE A 85 -2.40 9.33 -2.51
CA ILE A 85 -1.19 8.60 -2.10
C ILE A 85 -0.35 8.22 -3.32
N ALA A 86 -0.96 7.73 -4.40
CA ALA A 86 -0.25 7.37 -5.62
C ALA A 86 0.45 8.58 -6.26
N THR A 87 -0.23 9.73 -6.28
CA THR A 87 0.30 11.00 -6.79
C THR A 87 1.48 11.48 -5.95
N LEU A 88 1.33 11.51 -4.62
CA LEU A 88 2.39 11.90 -3.69
C LEU A 88 3.60 10.96 -3.79
N ASN A 89 3.38 9.65 -3.93
CA ASN A 89 4.46 8.68 -4.08
C ASN A 89 5.20 8.82 -5.43
N LEU A 90 4.50 9.21 -6.50
CA LEU A 90 5.14 9.54 -7.77
C LEU A 90 6.05 10.77 -7.60
N SER A 91 5.55 11.85 -7.00
CA SER A 91 6.34 13.04 -6.71
C SER A 91 7.57 12.74 -5.84
N ARG A 92 7.41 11.89 -4.81
CA ARG A 92 8.52 11.42 -3.98
C ARG A 92 9.57 10.66 -4.78
N ARG A 93 9.17 9.70 -5.63
CA ARG A 93 10.11 8.93 -6.46
C ARG A 93 10.88 9.84 -7.41
N ASN A 94 10.18 10.74 -8.10
CA ASN A 94 10.80 11.72 -8.99
C ASN A 94 11.81 12.62 -8.26
N TYR A 95 11.49 13.02 -7.02
CA TYR A 95 12.42 13.81 -6.20
C TYR A 95 13.66 13.00 -5.82
N ILE A 96 13.49 11.76 -5.33
CA ILE A 96 14.59 10.87 -4.99
C ILE A 96 15.46 10.65 -6.23
N ASP A 97 14.89 10.26 -7.36
CA ASP A 97 15.64 9.98 -8.60
C ASP A 97 16.45 11.19 -9.09
N LYS A 98 15.97 12.42 -8.87
CA LYS A 98 16.74 13.64 -9.15
C LYS A 98 17.90 13.82 -8.16
N GLN A 99 17.63 13.69 -6.87
CA GLN A 99 18.66 13.85 -5.83
C GLN A 99 19.73 12.76 -5.86
N THR A 100 19.39 11.52 -6.24
CA THR A 100 20.35 10.42 -6.38
C THR A 100 21.26 10.61 -7.60
N LYS A 101 20.83 11.36 -8.62
CA LYS A 101 21.67 11.72 -9.77
C LYS A 101 22.64 12.86 -9.45
N ASP A 102 22.22 13.80 -8.60
CA ASP A 102 23.03 14.95 -8.19
C ASP A 102 23.96 14.63 -7.01
N SER A 103 23.67 13.57 -6.24
CA SER A 103 24.58 13.07 -5.21
C SER A 103 25.58 12.10 -5.83
N SER A 104 26.87 12.41 -5.70
CA SER A 104 27.95 11.46 -5.92
C SER A 104 27.82 10.32 -4.91
N ASN A 105 26.95 9.33 -5.18
CA ASN A 105 26.60 8.28 -4.24
C ASN A 105 27.76 7.28 -4.16
N GLY A 106 28.80 7.64 -3.40
CA GLY A 106 30.07 6.92 -3.34
C GLY A 106 29.91 5.49 -2.86
N LEU A 107 28.99 5.22 -1.93
CA LEU A 107 28.79 3.88 -1.37
C LEU A 107 28.08 2.93 -2.35
N GLU A 108 26.99 3.37 -2.97
CA GLU A 108 26.27 2.56 -3.96
C GLU A 108 27.16 2.27 -5.17
N ASN A 109 27.86 3.28 -5.68
CA ASN A 109 28.85 3.10 -6.73
C ASN A 109 30.01 2.19 -6.28
N ALA A 110 30.47 2.30 -5.03
CA ALA A 110 31.50 1.42 -4.48
C ALA A 110 31.02 -0.03 -4.37
N LEU A 111 29.77 -0.26 -3.96
CA LEU A 111 29.18 -1.59 -3.84
C LEU A 111 28.95 -2.22 -5.23
N ILE A 112 28.41 -1.47 -6.18
CA ILE A 112 28.25 -1.94 -7.57
C ILE A 112 29.63 -2.23 -8.17
N LYS A 113 30.62 -1.37 -7.96
CA LYS A 113 31.99 -1.58 -8.43
C LYS A 113 32.63 -2.81 -7.78
N ALA A 114 32.47 -3.00 -6.47
CA ALA A 114 32.95 -4.17 -5.77
C ALA A 114 32.31 -5.47 -6.29
N LEU A 115 30.99 -5.48 -6.50
CA LEU A 115 30.28 -6.62 -7.07
C LEU A 115 30.73 -6.93 -8.50
N LYS A 116 30.90 -5.90 -9.35
CA LYS A 116 31.41 -6.07 -10.71
C LYS A 116 32.83 -6.62 -10.72
N SER A 117 33.73 -6.10 -9.90
CA SER A 117 35.11 -6.63 -9.79
C SER A 117 35.14 -8.08 -9.31
N GLN A 118 34.29 -8.46 -8.35
CA GLN A 118 34.17 -9.86 -7.91
C GLN A 118 33.59 -10.77 -9.01
N ALA A 119 32.67 -10.26 -9.82
CA ALA A 119 32.10 -11.00 -10.93
C ALA A 119 33.09 -11.18 -12.10
N GLU A 120 33.90 -10.16 -12.40
CA GLU A 120 34.98 -10.23 -13.39
C GLU A 120 36.06 -11.26 -13.00
N GLN A 121 36.44 -11.33 -11.72
CA GLN A 121 37.34 -12.38 -11.20
C GLN A 121 36.78 -13.79 -11.40
N LYS A 122 35.46 -13.92 -11.48
CA LYS A 122 34.75 -15.16 -11.77
C LYS A 122 34.41 -15.35 -13.25
N ASN A 123 34.98 -14.53 -14.14
CA ASN A 123 34.78 -14.53 -15.59
C ASN A 123 33.34 -14.30 -16.06
N TYR A 124 32.50 -13.63 -15.25
CA TYR A 124 31.19 -13.17 -15.72
C TYR A 124 31.37 -11.96 -16.65
N LYS A 125 30.67 -11.98 -17.79
CA LYS A 125 30.58 -10.88 -18.74
C LYS A 125 29.15 -10.38 -18.82
N TRP A 126 28.99 -9.08 -19.01
CA TRP A 126 27.70 -8.40 -19.09
C TRP A 126 27.63 -7.71 -20.46
N GLU A 127 26.51 -7.81 -21.17
CA GLU A 127 26.20 -6.99 -22.36
C GLU A 127 25.57 -5.65 -21.95
#